data_AF-I4FUL6-F1
#
_entry.id   AF-I4FUL6-F1
#
_cell.length_a   1.000
_cell.length_b   1.000
_cell.length_c   1.000
_cell.angle_alpha   90.00
_cell.angle_beta   90.00
_cell.angle_gamma   90.00
#
_symmetry.space_group_name_H-M   'P 1'
#
loop_
_entity.id
_entity.type
_entity.pdbx_description
1 polymer ?
#
loop_
_entity_poly.entity_id
_entity_poly.type
_entity_poly.pdbx_seq_one_letter_code
_entity_poly.pdbx_strand_id
1 'polypeptide(L)' 'MRRIFLDTNIYIIGQLKPLSPQERILTWLGYYTPNNQSSIKVIISQELINQILRVGKSSQNSRSNLAES' A
#
# COMPACT_ATOMS: atom_id res chain seq x y z
N MET A 1 12.75 20.62 1.30
CA MET A 1 12.26 19.24 1.53
C MET A 1 11.07 19.00 0.61
N ARG A 2 11.09 17.96 -0.24
CA ARG A 2 10.02 17.71 -1.22
C ARG A 2 9.03 16.69 -0.65
N ARG A 3 7.76 17.07 -0.57
CA ARG A 3 6.66 16.21 -0.12
C ARG A 3 5.92 15.73 -1.36
N ILE A 4 5.58 14.45 -1.38
CA ILE A 4 4.76 13.85 -2.44
C ILE A 4 3.57 13.16 -1.79
N PHE A 5 2.43 13.26 -2.46
CA PHE A 5 1.24 12.51 -2.12
C PHE A 5 1.12 11.34 -3.09
N LEU A 6 0.89 10.14 -2.56
CA LEU A 6 0.69 8.94 -3.37
C LEU A 6 -0.76 8.47 -3.21
N ASP A 7 -1.35 8.06 -4.33
CA ASP A 7 -2.66 7.44 -4.35
C ASP A 7 -2.63 6.05 -3.67
N THR A 8 -3.80 5.59 -3.18
CA THR A 8 -3.99 4.25 -2.59
C THR A 8 -3.50 3.16 -3.53
N ASN A 9 -3.74 3.30 -4.83
CA ASN A 9 -3.39 2.29 -5.81
C ASN A 9 -1.89 2.02 -5.88
N ILE A 10 -1.04 3.01 -5.58
CA ILE A 10 0.41 2.82 -5.54
C ILE A 10 0.77 1.81 -4.45
N TYR A 11 0.16 1.92 -3.27
CA TYR A 11 0.38 0.98 -2.17
C TYR A 11 -0.25 -0.38 -2.44
N ILE A 12 -1.50 -0.42 -2.88
CA ILE A 12 -2.24 -1.68 -3.06
C ILE A 12 -1.60 -2.50 -4.18
N ILE A 13 -1.39 -1.91 -5.36
CA ILE A 13 -0.85 -2.63 -6.51
C ILE A 13 0.63 -2.93 -6.30
N GLY A 14 1.40 -1.97 -5.77
CA GLY A 14 2.83 -2.17 -5.53
C GLY A 14 3.13 -3.32 -4.58
N GLN A 15 2.25 -3.58 -3.61
CA GLN A 15 2.38 -4.72 -2.69
C GLN A 15 1.88 -6.05 -3.28
N LEU A 16 0.88 -6.02 -4.16
CA LEU A 16 0.24 -7.22 -4.69
C LEU A 16 0.85 -7.72 -6.01
N LYS A 17 1.49 -6.83 -6.78
CA LYS A 17 2.06 -7.14 -8.09
C LYS A 17 3.55 -6.80 -8.12
N PRO A 18 4.43 -7.78 -7.84
CA PRO A 18 5.87 -7.61 -8.01
C PRO A 18 6.22 -7.12 -9.42
N LEU A 19 7.25 -6.29 -9.54
CA LEU A 19 7.74 -5.71 -10.81
C LEU A 19 6.76 -4.76 -11.53
N SER A 20 5.61 -4.45 -10.91
CA SER A 20 4.70 -3.44 -11.44
C SER A 20 5.34 -2.04 -11.38
N PRO A 21 4.89 -1.09 -12.23
CA PRO A 21 5.32 0.30 -12.12
C PRO A 21 5.12 0.89 -10.72
N GLN A 22 4.06 0.46 -10.01
CA GLN A 22 3.75 0.87 -8.65
C GLN A 22 4.75 0.34 -7.63
N GLU A 23 5.16 -0.93 -7.75
CA GLU A 23 6.20 -1.52 -6.90
C GLU A 23 7.54 -0.80 -7.09
N ARG A 24 7.90 -0.49 -8.34
CA ARG A 24 9.11 0.29 -8.65
C ARG A 24 9.11 1.68 -8.00
N ILE A 25 7.95 2.34 -7.91
CA ILE A 25 7.80 3.62 -7.20
C ILE A 25 8.04 3.41 -5.69
N LEU A 26 7.45 2.39 -5.08
CA LEU A 26 7.65 2.08 -3.66
C LEU A 26 9.13 1.75 -3.36
N THR A 27 9.78 0.97 -4.22
CA THR A 27 11.20 0.65 -4.11
C THR A 27 12.08 1.89 -4.26
N TRP A 28 11.81 2.76 -5.23
CA TRP A 28 12.52 4.04 -5.37
C TRP A 28 12.39 4.94 -4.13
N LEU A 29 11.23 4.91 -3.47
CA LEU A 29 10.99 5.65 -2.22
C LEU A 29 11.66 5.02 -1.00
N GLY A 30 12.25 3.84 -1.13
CA GLY A 30 12.84 3.10 -0.02
C GLY A 30 11.80 2.46 0.90
N TYR A 31 10.58 2.24 0.42
CA TYR A 31 9.46 1.72 1.22
C TYR A 31 9.79 0.36 1.90
N TYR A 32 10.53 -0.51 1.21
CA TYR A 32 10.89 -1.85 1.68
C TYR A 32 12.17 -1.89 2.52
N THR A 33 12.92 -0.78 2.58
CA THR A 33 14.23 -0.76 3.23
C THR A 33 14.14 0.00 4.55
N PRO A 34 14.16 -0.68 5.70
CA PRO A 34 14.25 0.00 6.97
C PRO A 34 15.57 0.81 7.02
N ASN A 35 15.50 2.05 7.50
CA ASN A 35 16.59 3.04 7.57
C ASN A 35 17.02 3.72 6.26
N ASN A 36 16.22 3.67 5.19
CA ASN A 36 16.55 4.44 3.99
C ASN A 36 16.43 5.95 4.28
N GLN A 37 17.55 6.69 4.16
CA GLN A 37 17.65 8.15 4.32
C GLN A 37 17.04 8.90 3.12
N SER A 38 15.90 8.41 2.62
CA SER A 38 15.14 9.11 1.60
C SER A 38 14.75 10.49 2.12
N SER A 39 15.21 11.54 1.43
CA SER A 39 14.81 12.93 1.71
C SER A 39 13.31 13.20 1.46
N ILE A 40 12.59 12.17 0.97
CA ILE A 40 11.20 12.21 0.58
C ILE A 40 10.35 11.69 1.75
N LYS A 41 9.53 12.58 2.30
CA LYS A 41 8.48 12.21 3.25
C LYS A 41 7.20 11.97 2.49
N VAL A 42 6.67 10.76 2.60
CA VAL A 42 5.38 10.41 2.04
C VAL A 42 4.29 10.74 3.06
N ILE A 43 3.28 11.50 2.64
CA ILE A 43 2.16 11.88 3.49
C ILE A 43 0.98 11.00 3.11
N ILE A 44 0.46 10.27 4.09
CA ILE A 44 -0.70 9.40 3.94
C ILE A 44 -1.88 10.06 4.67
N SER A 45 -3.02 10.20 4.00
CA SER A 45 -4.25 10.69 4.62
C SER A 45 -4.89 9.62 5.50
N GLN A 46 -5.50 10.02 6.62
CA GLN A 46 -6.29 9.12 7.47
C GLN A 46 -7.43 8.44 6.69
N GLU A 47 -8.03 9.16 5.73
CA GLU A 47 -9.07 8.60 4.87
C GLU A 47 -8.54 7.47 3.98
N LEU A 48 -7.30 7.61 3.51
CA LEU A 48 -6.62 6.58 2.71
C LEU A 48 -6.44 5.29 3.53
N ILE A 49 -6.01 5.43 4.79
CA ILE A 49 -5.85 4.32 5.73
C ILE A 49 -7.20 3.62 5.95
N ASN A 50 -8.27 4.40 6.17
CA ASN A 50 -9.61 3.87 6.39
C ASN A 50 -10.11 3.04 5.18
N GLN A 51 -9.86 3.52 3.96
CA GLN A 51 -10.24 2.80 2.73
C GLN A 51 -9.46 1.50 2.55
N ILE A 52 -8.13 1.51 2.79
CA ILE A 52 -7.30 0.30 2.73
C ILE A 52 -7.80 -0.75 3.73
N LEU A 53 -8.07 -0.35 4.97
CA LEU A 53 -8.57 -1.25 6.02
C LEU A 53 -9.93 -1.83 5.66
N ARG A 54 -10.81 -1.05 5.00
CA ARG A 54 -12.14 -1.52 4.58
C ARG A 54 -12.06 -2.63 3.53
N VAL A 55 -11.17 -2.48 2.53
CA VAL A 55 -10.97 -3.50 1.49
C VAL A 55 -10.31 -4.76 2.06
N GLY A 56 -9.35 -4.60 2.98
CA GLY A 56 -8.71 -5.73 3.67
C GLY A 56 -9.70 -6.60 4.46
N LYS A 57 -10.62 -5.97 5.21
CA LYS A 57 -11.65 -6.68 6.00
C LYS A 57 -12.65 -7.45 5.11
N SER A 58 -13.04 -6.88 3.97
CA SER A 58 -13.95 -7.55 3.03
C SER A 58 -13.35 -8.84 2.46
N SER A 59 -12.02 -8.89 2.29
CA SER A 59 -11.32 -10.05 1.72
C SER A 59 -11.22 -11.24 2.70
N GLN A 60 -11.34 -11.00 4.01
CA GLN A 60 -11.34 -12.06 5.03
C GLN A 60 -12.70 -12.75 5.15
N ASN A 61 -13.81 -11.99 5.10
CA ASN A 61 -15.16 -12.57 5.18
C ASN A 61 -15.53 -13.44 3.97
N SER A 62 -14.98 -13.17 2.78
CA SER A 62 -15.23 -14.02 1.61
C SER A 62 -14.50 -15.37 1.67
N ARG A 63 -13.46 -15.50 2.50
CA ARG A 63 -12.73 -16.77 2.67
C ARG A 63 -13.31 -17.66 3.76
N SER A 64 -13.97 -17.08 4.78
CA SER A 64 -14.64 -17.86 5.83
C SER A 64 -15.89 -18.59 5.33
N ASN A 65 -16.63 -17.99 4.40
CA ASN A 65 -17.90 -18.57 3.89
C ASN A 65 -17.70 -19.69 2.84
N LEU A 66 -16.46 -19.99 2.44
CA LEU A 66 -16.13 -21.10 1.53
C LEU A 66 -15.56 -22.33 2.27
N ALA A 67 -15.27 -22.21 3.56
CA ALA A 67 -14.73 -23.29 4.39
C ALA A 67 -15.82 -24.04 5.19
N GLU A 68 -17.06 -23.57 5.14
CA GLU A 68 -18.22 -24.15 5.85
C GLU A 68 -19.32 -24.65 4.88
N SER A 69 -19.00 -24.94 3.61
CA SER A 69 -19.94 -25.52 2.63
C SER A 69 -19.48 -26.87 2.11
#